data_AF-A0A200PTA0-F1
#
_entry.id   AF-A0A200PTA0-F1
#
_cell.length_a   1.000
_cell.length_b   1.000
_cell.length_c   1.000
_cell.angle_alpha   90.00
_cell.angle_beta   90.00
_cell.angle_gamma   90.00
#
_symmetry.space_group_name_H-M   'P 1'
#
loop_
_entity.id
_entity.type
_entity.pdbx_description
1 polymer ?
#
loop_
_entity_poly.entity_id
_entity_poly.type
_entity_poly.pdbx_seq_one_letter_code
_entity_poly.pdbx_strand_id
1 'polypeptide(L)'
;MPPLECLECEFPIIDTNFRQFCASHGIFSVEDFLVHDIYVLVALAERQSTSNKLKQGGITQILSIIDIQHQPWFNGVELLNDARQNKHVLSTECEGIDLLLQGGLREGQLTELVGPSSSGKTQGRIFNIYKGWYSWGIG
;
A
#
# COMPACT_ATOMS: atom_id res chain seq x y z
N MET A 1 -6.63 1.43 0.01
CA MET A 1 -6.62 1.34 1.48
C MET A 1 -7.39 2.50 2.10
N PRO A 2 -7.90 2.38 3.35
CA PRO A 2 -8.75 3.40 3.96
C PRO A 2 -7.99 4.73 4.15
N PRO A 3 -8.57 5.87 3.75
CA PRO A 3 -7.95 7.17 3.91
C PRO A 3 -7.93 7.60 5.38
N LEU A 4 -7.01 8.49 5.75
CA LEU A 4 -6.93 9.05 7.11
C LEU A 4 -8.20 9.79 7.55
N GLU A 5 -8.99 10.28 6.59
CA GLU A 5 -10.28 10.93 6.85
C GLU A 5 -11.29 10.01 7.57
N CYS A 6 -11.23 8.70 7.33
CA CYS A 6 -12.12 7.77 8.01
C CYS A 6 -11.88 7.71 9.52
N LEU A 7 -10.71 8.13 10.00
CA LEU A 7 -10.38 8.15 11.43
C LEU A 7 -10.88 9.41 12.15
N GLU A 8 -11.29 10.46 11.43
CA GLU A 8 -11.72 11.72 12.04
C GLU A 8 -12.98 11.56 12.90
N CYS A 9 -13.90 10.69 12.48
CA CYS A 9 -15.14 10.39 13.21
C CYS A 9 -14.90 9.79 14.60
N GLU A 10 -13.86 8.97 14.74
CA GLU A 10 -13.54 8.26 15.98
C GLU A 10 -12.45 8.98 16.80
N PHE A 11 -11.60 9.75 16.11
CA PHE A 11 -10.43 10.40 16.70
C PHE A 11 -10.36 11.87 16.27
N PRO A 12 -11.05 12.79 16.98
CA PRO A 12 -11.12 14.21 16.63
C PRO A 12 -9.77 14.95 16.60
N ILE A 13 -8.72 14.32 17.15
CA ILE A 13 -7.33 14.82 17.10
C ILE A 13 -6.75 14.71 15.68
N ILE A 14 -7.24 13.77 14.87
CA ILE A 14 -6.90 13.61 13.44
C ILE A 14 -7.77 14.58 12.64
N ASP A 15 -7.60 15.87 12.95
CA ASP A 15 -8.35 16.95 12.31
C ASP A 15 -7.76 17.32 10.94
N THR A 16 -8.41 18.26 10.25
CA THR A 16 -7.96 18.75 8.93
C THR A 16 -6.51 19.27 8.94
N ASN A 17 -6.04 19.89 10.04
CA ASN A 17 -4.67 20.41 10.12
C ASN A 17 -3.65 19.27 10.16
N PHE A 18 -3.96 18.22 10.94
CA PHE A 18 -3.15 17.02 10.98
C PHE A 18 -3.14 16.31 9.61
N ARG A 19 -4.30 16.18 8.95
CA ARG A 19 -4.37 15.59 7.60
C ARG A 19 -3.60 16.40 6.57
N GLN A 20 -3.64 17.73 6.63
CA GLN A 20 -2.85 18.60 5.75
C GLN A 20 -1.35 18.44 5.99
N PHE A 21 -0.93 18.31 7.26
CA PHE A 21 0.45 17.99 7.60
C PHE A 21 0.86 16.63 6.98
N CYS A 22 0.08 15.57 7.19
CA CYS A 22 0.34 14.26 6.58
C CYS A 22 0.40 14.33 5.04
N ALA A 23 -0.57 14.98 4.41
CA ALA A 23 -0.63 15.15 2.96
C ALA A 23 0.60 15.89 2.40
N SER A 24 1.11 16.90 3.11
CA SER A 24 2.32 17.63 2.71
C SER A 24 3.59 16.76 2.72
N HIS A 25 3.54 15.60 3.37
CA HIS A 25 4.60 14.59 3.42
C HIS A 25 4.25 13.32 2.63
N GLY A 26 3.18 13.34 1.83
CA GLY A 26 2.79 12.20 1.00
C GLY A 26 2.03 11.10 1.75
N ILE A 27 1.50 11.37 2.94
CA ILE A 27 0.75 10.42 3.76
C ILE A 27 -0.75 10.70 3.60
N PHE A 28 -1.49 9.78 2.96
CA PHE A 28 -2.93 9.94 2.71
C PHE A 28 -3.77 8.83 3.32
N SER A 29 -3.16 7.67 3.59
CA SER A 29 -3.79 6.48 4.18
C SER A 29 -3.05 6.01 5.43
N VAL A 30 -3.67 5.09 6.16
CA VAL A 30 -3.03 4.42 7.30
C VAL A 30 -1.83 3.59 6.86
N GLU A 31 -1.89 2.97 5.68
CA GLU A 31 -0.77 2.22 5.11
C GLU A 31 0.42 3.13 4.85
N ASP A 32 0.20 4.30 4.20
CA ASP A 32 1.28 5.26 3.98
C ASP A 32 1.97 5.62 5.29
N PHE A 33 1.20 5.79 6.37
CA PHE A 33 1.74 6.07 7.69
C PHE A 33 2.62 4.92 8.23
N LEU A 34 2.21 3.67 8.03
CA LEU A 34 2.96 2.47 8.45
C LEU A 34 4.30 2.32 7.71
N VAL A 35 4.37 2.69 6.44
CA VAL A 35 5.60 2.57 5.63
C VAL A 35 6.54 3.77 5.87
N HIS A 36 6.04 4.89 6.41
CA HIS A 36 6.85 6.07 6.68
C HIS A 36 7.73 5.93 7.93
N ASP A 37 8.93 6.52 7.87
CA ASP A 37 9.79 6.62 9.05
C ASP A 37 9.18 7.59 10.08
N ILE A 38 8.70 7.01 11.18
CA ILE A 38 8.07 7.72 12.29
C ILE A 38 9.02 8.75 12.90
N TYR A 39 10.32 8.47 12.99
CA TYR A 39 11.27 9.41 13.59
C TYR A 39 11.47 10.65 12.71
N VAL A 40 11.52 10.46 11.39
CA VAL A 40 11.58 11.56 10.43
C VAL A 40 10.30 12.39 10.52
N LEU A 41 9.13 11.74 10.55
CA LEU A 41 7.84 12.42 10.65
C LEU A 41 7.71 13.25 11.94
N VAL A 42 8.17 12.70 13.07
CA VAL A 42 8.22 13.41 14.36
C VAL A 42 9.14 14.63 14.28
N ALA A 43 10.34 14.51 13.72
CA ALA A 43 11.27 15.63 13.57
C ALA A 43 10.72 16.74 12.66
N LEU A 44 9.91 16.38 11.65
CA LEU A 44 9.23 17.34 10.79
C LEU A 44 8.08 18.06 11.52
N ALA A 45 7.33 17.34 12.35
CA ALA A 45 6.30 17.92 13.21
C ALA A 45 6.88 18.94 14.21
N GLU A 46 8.12 18.72 14.70
CA GLU A 46 8.79 19.66 15.62
C GLU A 46 9.03 21.04 15.04
N ARG A 47 9.14 21.14 13.72
CA ARG A 47 9.41 22.40 13.02
C ARG A 47 8.16 23.26 12.81
N GLN A 48 6.99 22.77 13.18
CA GLN A 48 5.70 23.45 13.03
C GLN A 48 5.31 24.18 14.32
N SER A 49 4.62 25.32 14.20
CA SER A 49 4.06 26.07 15.34
C SER A 49 3.05 25.25 16.17
N THR A 50 2.44 24.23 15.58
CA THR A 50 1.50 23.29 16.20
C THR A 50 2.15 21.97 16.65
N SER A 51 3.48 21.94 16.81
CA SER A 51 4.30 20.76 17.13
C SER A 51 3.73 19.84 18.21
N ASN A 52 3.27 20.40 19.34
CA ASN A 52 2.70 19.59 20.44
C ASN A 52 1.43 18.83 20.00
N LYS A 53 0.54 19.47 19.24
CA LYS A 53 -0.70 18.87 18.75
C LYS A 53 -0.42 17.80 17.68
N LEU A 54 0.57 18.04 16.80
CA LEU A 54 0.97 17.08 15.77
C LEU A 54 1.67 15.85 16.37
N LYS A 55 2.61 16.05 17.29
CA LYS A 55 3.36 14.96 17.93
C LYS A 55 2.54 14.18 18.95
N GLN A 56 2.15 14.85 20.04
CA GLN A 56 1.51 14.19 21.19
C GLN A 56 0.05 13.87 20.92
N GLY A 57 -0.60 14.67 20.06
CA GLY A 57 -1.94 14.38 19.58
C GLY A 57 -1.90 13.39 18.42
N GLY A 58 -1.60 13.88 17.22
CA GLY A 58 -1.87 13.10 16.00
C GLY A 58 -1.00 11.85 15.80
N ILE A 59 0.32 11.99 15.85
CA ILE A 59 1.26 10.86 15.60
C ILE A 59 1.07 9.79 16.69
N THR A 60 1.09 10.16 17.96
CA THR A 60 0.89 9.21 19.07
C THR A 60 -0.48 8.52 18.99
N GLN A 61 -1.55 9.27 18.65
CA GLN A 61 -2.88 8.69 18.50
C GLN A 61 -2.90 7.63 17.39
N ILE A 62 -2.31 7.91 16.21
CA ILE A 62 -2.26 6.93 15.12
C ILE A 62 -1.48 5.68 15.53
N LEU A 63 -0.33 5.84 16.21
CA LEU A 63 0.42 4.69 16.72
C LEU A 63 -0.40 3.86 17.71
N SER A 64 -1.19 4.50 18.58
CA SER A 64 -2.07 3.78 19.51
C SER A 64 -3.19 3.02 18.78
N ILE A 65 -3.75 3.59 17.71
CA ILE A 65 -4.77 2.93 16.89
C ILE A 65 -4.17 1.70 16.22
N ILE A 66 -2.97 1.85 15.64
CA ILE A 66 -2.24 0.75 15.01
C ILE A 66 -1.98 -0.36 16.03
N ASP A 67 -1.51 -0.03 17.24
CA ASP A 67 -1.22 -1.03 18.27
C ASP A 67 -2.48 -1.81 18.71
N ILE A 68 -3.63 -1.14 18.79
CA ILE A 68 -4.93 -1.77 19.11
C ILE A 68 -5.46 -2.62 17.95
N GLN A 69 -5.24 -2.19 16.70
CA GLN A 69 -5.79 -2.83 15.50
C GLN A 69 -4.82 -3.79 14.82
N HIS A 70 -3.59 -3.94 15.32
CA HIS A 70 -2.57 -4.75 14.66
C HIS A 70 -3.06 -6.20 14.54
N GLN A 71 -2.91 -6.79 13.36
CA GLN A 71 -3.22 -8.20 13.13
C GLN A 71 -2.38 -9.08 14.06
N PRO A 72 -2.90 -10.20 14.57
CA PRO A 72 -2.09 -11.17 15.31
C PRO A 72 -0.87 -11.58 14.48
N TRP A 73 0.23 -11.93 15.17
CA TRP A 73 1.37 -12.52 14.50
C TRP A 73 0.93 -13.81 13.81
N PHE A 74 1.10 -13.86 12.49
CA PHE A 74 0.85 -15.08 11.74
C PHE A 74 2.05 -16.03 11.87
N ASN A 75 1.78 -17.32 12.07
CA ASN A 75 2.80 -18.34 11.96
C ASN A 75 3.06 -18.70 10.48
N GLY A 76 4.14 -19.43 10.22
CA GLY A 76 4.55 -19.78 8.85
C GLY A 76 3.51 -20.58 8.05
N VAL A 77 2.66 -21.36 8.73
CA VAL A 77 1.59 -22.14 8.07
C VAL A 77 0.42 -21.22 7.69
N GLU A 78 0.05 -20.30 8.56
CA GLU A 78 -0.99 -19.29 8.28
C GLU A 78 -0.57 -18.38 7.13
N LEU A 79 0.67 -17.88 7.15
CA LEU A 79 1.24 -17.09 6.05
C LEU A 79 1.24 -17.87 4.73
N LEU A 80 1.59 -19.16 4.75
CA LEU A 80 1.57 -19.99 3.54
C LEU A 80 0.16 -20.21 3.01
N ASN A 81 -0.83 -20.38 3.89
CA ASN A 81 -2.23 -20.55 3.52
C ASN A 81 -2.80 -19.26 2.95
N ASP A 82 -2.55 -18.13 3.60
CA ASP A 82 -2.91 -16.80 3.12
C ASP A 82 -2.31 -16.52 1.73
N ALA A 83 -1.00 -16.73 1.58
CA ALA A 83 -0.30 -16.58 0.31
C ALA A 83 -0.78 -17.54 -0.79
N ARG A 84 -1.53 -18.60 -0.45
CA ARG A 84 -2.18 -19.51 -1.41
C ARG A 84 -3.60 -19.09 -1.77
N GLN A 85 -4.36 -18.55 -0.82
CA GLN A 85 -5.77 -18.19 -0.99
C GLN A 85 -5.93 -16.77 -1.54
N ASN A 86 -5.13 -15.81 -1.08
CA ASN A 86 -5.18 -14.41 -1.49
C ASN A 86 -4.24 -14.11 -2.67
N LYS A 87 -4.18 -15.04 -3.63
CA LYS A 87 -3.37 -14.90 -4.84
C LYS A 87 -4.13 -14.04 -5.86
N HIS A 88 -3.94 -12.73 -5.79
CA HIS A 88 -4.31 -11.85 -6.89
C HIS A 88 -3.29 -12.00 -8.01
N VAL A 89 -3.68 -12.73 -9.05
CA VAL A 89 -2.82 -13.06 -10.20
C VAL A 89 -3.46 -12.53 -11.48
N LEU A 90 -2.68 -11.81 -12.27
CA LEU A 90 -3.02 -11.36 -13.61
C LEU A 90 -2.42 -12.32 -14.63
N SER A 91 -3.25 -13.13 -15.29
CA SER A 91 -2.84 -13.99 -16.40
C SER A 91 -2.24 -13.16 -17.55
N THR A 92 -1.19 -13.69 -18.16
CA THR A 92 -0.54 -13.12 -19.36
C THR A 92 -1.19 -13.58 -20.67
N GLU A 93 -2.19 -14.48 -20.60
CA GLU A 93 -2.84 -15.20 -21.71
C GLU A 93 -1.89 -15.98 -22.63
N CYS A 94 -0.62 -16.08 -22.25
CA CYS A 94 0.33 -17.00 -22.84
C CYS A 94 0.47 -18.18 -21.90
N GLU A 95 -0.14 -19.31 -22.25
CA GLU A 95 -0.18 -20.52 -21.40
C GLU A 95 1.21 -20.94 -20.91
N GLY A 96 2.23 -20.87 -21.77
CA GLY A 96 3.61 -21.20 -21.39
C GLY A 96 4.20 -20.24 -20.35
N ILE A 97 3.90 -18.94 -20.44
CA ILE A 97 4.37 -17.94 -19.47
C ILE A 97 3.58 -18.06 -18.17
N ASP A 98 2.26 -18.25 -18.24
CA ASP A 98 1.44 -18.43 -17.04
C ASP A 98 1.80 -19.72 -16.31
N LEU A 99 2.11 -20.80 -17.02
CA LEU A 99 2.63 -22.02 -16.42
C LEU A 99 3.95 -21.75 -15.69
N LEU A 100 4.88 -21.02 -16.32
CA LEU A 100 6.17 -20.65 -15.72
C LEU A 100 5.98 -19.77 -14.47
N LEU A 101 5.03 -18.84 -14.49
CA LEU A 101 4.72 -17.92 -13.38
C LEU A 101 3.73 -18.49 -12.35
N GLN A 102 3.29 -19.74 -12.53
CA GLN A 102 2.28 -20.40 -11.70
C GLN A 102 0.97 -19.61 -11.60
N GLY A 103 0.44 -19.23 -12.77
CA GLY A 103 -0.85 -18.56 -12.98
C GLY A 103 -0.76 -17.18 -13.63
N GLY A 104 0.42 -16.55 -13.65
CA GLY A 104 0.62 -15.19 -14.19
C GLY A 104 1.34 -14.24 -13.23
N LEU A 105 1.22 -12.93 -13.46
CA LEU A 105 1.87 -11.87 -12.66
C LEU A 105 1.14 -11.67 -11.33
N ARG A 106 1.87 -11.63 -10.21
CA ARG A 106 1.28 -11.50 -8.87
C ARG A 106 1.22 -10.04 -8.42
N GLU A 107 0.10 -9.65 -7.82
CA GLU A 107 -0.01 -8.37 -7.11
C GLU A 107 0.98 -8.31 -5.94
N GLY A 108 1.46 -7.11 -5.62
CA GLY A 108 2.44 -6.89 -4.56
C GLY A 108 3.87 -7.33 -4.91
N GLN A 109 4.10 -7.85 -6.12
CA GLN A 109 5.43 -8.23 -6.60
C GLN A 109 5.90 -7.36 -7.77
N LEU A 110 7.17 -6.94 -7.72
CA LEU A 110 7.82 -6.31 -8.85
C LEU A 110 8.37 -7.39 -9.79
N THR A 111 7.77 -7.53 -10.98
CA THR A 111 8.27 -8.43 -12.03
C THR A 111 8.93 -7.62 -13.14
N GLU A 112 10.21 -7.90 -13.42
CA GLU A 112 10.98 -7.24 -14.48
C GLU A 112 10.99 -8.07 -15.77
N LEU A 113 10.68 -7.43 -16.90
CA LEU A 113 10.71 -8.06 -18.22
C LEU A 113 11.91 -7.54 -19.04
N VAL A 114 12.91 -8.39 -19.22
CA VAL A 114 14.17 -8.05 -19.90
C VAL A 114 14.35 -8.78 -21.23
N GLY A 115 15.08 -8.18 -22.17
CA GLY A 115 15.41 -8.81 -23.46
C GLY A 115 15.88 -7.82 -24.52
N PRO A 116 16.42 -8.30 -25.67
CA PRO A 116 16.91 -7.46 -26.77
C PRO A 116 15.83 -6.51 -27.35
N SER A 117 16.25 -5.49 -28.10
CA SER A 117 15.31 -4.66 -28.87
C SER A 117 14.40 -5.52 -29.75
N SER A 118 13.13 -5.10 -29.88
CA SER A 118 12.10 -5.82 -30.64
C SER A 118 11.70 -7.21 -30.11
N SER A 119 12.05 -7.55 -28.87
CA SER A 119 11.64 -8.82 -28.22
C SER A 119 10.21 -8.84 -27.67
N GLY A 120 9.35 -7.87 -28.01
CA GLY A 120 7.95 -7.86 -27.58
C GLY A 120 7.64 -7.29 -26.18
N LYS A 121 8.62 -6.72 -25.46
CA LYS A 121 8.44 -6.22 -24.07
C LYS A 121 7.30 -5.20 -23.94
N THR A 122 7.24 -4.24 -24.87
CA THR A 122 6.22 -3.19 -24.87
C THR A 122 4.84 -3.75 -25.15
N GLN A 123 4.73 -4.70 -26.08
CA GLN A 123 3.50 -5.41 -26.39
C GLN A 123 2.99 -6.19 -25.17
N GLY A 124 3.89 -6.90 -24.47
CA GLY A 124 3.57 -7.57 -23.20
C GLY A 124 3.06 -6.60 -22.13
N ARG A 125 3.67 -5.41 -22.01
CA ARG A 125 3.21 -4.37 -21.07
C ARG A 125 1.82 -3.83 -21.42
N ILE A 126 1.59 -3.48 -22.69
CA ILE A 126 0.30 -2.92 -23.15
C ILE A 126 -0.83 -3.92 -22.90
N PHE A 127 -0.61 -5.19 -23.25
CA PHE A 127 -1.60 -6.24 -23.07
C PHE A 127 -2.03 -6.38 -21.59
N ASN A 128 -1.06 -6.38 -20.67
CA ASN A 128 -1.33 -6.48 -19.24
C ASN A 128 -2.05 -5.24 -18.67
N ILE A 129 -1.80 -4.03 -19.21
CA ILE A 129 -2.51 -2.82 -18.80
C ILE A 129 -4.00 -2.93 -19.12
N TYR A 130 -4.36 -3.31 -20.35
CA TYR A 130 -5.77 -3.45 -20.74
C TYR A 130 -6.50 -4.46 -19.85
N LYS A 131 -5.84 -5.58 -19.48
CA LYS A 131 -6.44 -6.59 -18.61
C LYS A 131 -6.57 -6.15 -17.15
N GLY A 132 -5.59 -5.43 -16.63
CA GLY A 132 -5.71 -4.78 -15.32
C GLY A 132 -6.95 -3.88 -15.26
N TRP A 133 -7.28 -3.16 -16.33
CA TRP A 133 -8.48 -2.32 -16.35
C TRP A 133 -9.79 -3.12 -16.28
N TYR A 134 -9.90 -4.22 -17.03
CA TYR A 134 -11.10 -5.07 -17.04
C TYR A 134 -11.25 -5.94 -15.79
N SER A 135 -10.14 -6.48 -15.27
CA SER A 135 -10.17 -7.37 -14.09
C SER A 135 -10.44 -6.62 -12.79
N TRP A 136 -10.23 -5.31 -12.75
CA TRP A 136 -10.39 -4.46 -11.58
C TRP A 136 -11.67 -3.60 -11.62
N GLY A 137 -12.53 -3.80 -12.63
CA GLY A 137 -13.87 -3.20 -12.70
C GLY A 137 -13.89 -1.69 -12.93
N ILE A 138 -12.89 -1.13 -13.62
CA ILE A 138 -12.81 0.32 -13.94
C ILE A 138 -13.40 0.62 -15.33
N GLY A 139 -14.39 -0.16 -15.77
CA GLY A 139 -15.04 -0.06 -17.08
C GLY A 139 -16.56 -0.06 -16.99
#